data_AF-A0A528WYD1-F1
#
_entry.id   AF-A0A528WYD1-F1
#
_cell.length_a   1.000
_cell.length_b   1.000
_cell.length_c   1.000
_cell.angle_alpha   90.00
_cell.angle_beta   90.00
_cell.angle_gamma   90.00
#
_symmetry.space_group_name_H-M   'P 1'
#
loop_
_entity.id
_entity.type
_entity.pdbx_description
1 polymer ?
#
loop_
_entity_poly.entity_id
_entity_poly.type
_entity_poly.pdbx_seq_one_letter_code
_entity_poly.pdbx_strand_id
1 'polypeptide(L)'
;ITTWADIMDPAFKGKTAILNIPSIGIMDAAMIMEAMGNVKYADKGNMTKEEIDKTIDFLIKAKQDGQFRAFWKSFDESVNLMASGEVVIQSMWS
;
A
#
# COMPACT_ATOMS: atom_id res chain seq x y z
N ILE A 1 0.42 8.48 -12.65
CA ILE A 1 1.00 7.45 -11.75
C ILE A 1 2.44 7.26 -12.15
N THR A 2 3.36 7.71 -11.31
CA THR A 2 4.81 7.71 -11.58
C THR A 2 5.61 7.22 -10.38
N THR A 3 5.00 7.19 -9.19
CA THR A 3 5.66 6.78 -7.94
C THR A 3 4.69 6.05 -7.00
N TRP A 4 5.23 5.25 -6.08
CA TRP A 4 4.45 4.59 -5.03
C TRP A 4 3.76 5.59 -4.09
N ALA A 5 4.27 6.81 -3.98
CA ALA A 5 3.62 7.88 -3.22
C ALA A 5 2.24 8.26 -3.77
N ASP A 6 1.97 7.99 -5.06
CA ASP A 6 0.66 8.29 -5.67
C ASP A 6 -0.47 7.50 -5.01
N ILE A 7 -0.20 6.34 -4.38
CA ILE A 7 -1.19 5.59 -3.58
C ILE A 7 -1.75 6.43 -2.42
N MET A 8 -0.99 7.42 -1.97
CA MET A 8 -1.34 8.32 -0.87
C MET A 8 -1.78 9.71 -1.35
N ASP A 9 -1.85 9.94 -2.66
CA ASP A 9 -2.35 11.21 -3.20
C ASP A 9 -3.82 11.39 -2.80
N PRO A 10 -4.20 12.54 -2.22
CA PRO A 10 -5.59 12.86 -1.90
C PRO A 10 -6.57 12.71 -3.07
N ALA A 11 -6.12 12.86 -4.33
CA ALA A 11 -6.93 12.64 -5.52
C ALA A 11 -7.45 11.20 -5.66
N PHE A 12 -6.75 10.23 -5.06
CA PHE A 12 -7.11 8.82 -5.08
C PHE A 12 -7.62 8.30 -3.72
N LYS A 13 -7.88 9.19 -2.77
CA LYS A 13 -8.42 8.82 -1.45
C LYS A 13 -9.71 8.00 -1.58
N GLY A 14 -9.74 6.85 -0.92
CA GLY A 14 -10.85 5.91 -0.96
C GLY A 14 -10.98 5.16 -2.29
N LYS A 15 -9.96 5.23 -3.15
CA LYS A 15 -9.91 4.62 -4.49
C LYS A 15 -8.58 3.89 -4.74
N THR A 16 -7.87 3.54 -3.67
CA THR A 16 -6.63 2.76 -3.75
C THR A 16 -6.77 1.41 -3.08
N ALA A 17 -5.95 0.45 -3.48
CA ALA A 17 -5.84 -0.84 -2.80
C ALA A 17 -4.40 -1.36 -2.77
N ILE A 18 -4.09 -2.19 -1.79
CA ILE A 18 -2.83 -2.93 -1.71
C ILE A 18 -3.07 -4.37 -1.26
N LEU A 19 -2.05 -5.21 -1.36
CA LEU A 19 -2.09 -6.62 -0.99
C LEU A 19 -2.34 -6.83 0.52
N ASN A 20 -3.13 -7.84 0.86
CA ASN A 20 -3.47 -8.27 2.23
C ASN A 20 -2.87 -9.64 2.59
N ILE A 21 -1.59 -9.83 2.29
CA ILE A 21 -0.83 -11.01 2.71
C ILE A 21 0.35 -10.51 3.54
N PRO A 22 0.36 -10.71 4.87
CA PRO A 22 1.33 -10.05 5.76
C PRO A 22 2.80 -10.23 5.36
N SER A 23 3.17 -11.43 4.89
CA SER A 23 4.55 -11.75 4.50
C SER A 23 5.05 -11.00 3.26
N ILE A 24 4.16 -10.39 2.47
CA ILE A 24 4.51 -9.73 1.20
C ILE A 24 4.00 -8.29 1.20
N GLY A 25 2.77 -8.04 1.65
CA GLY A 25 2.12 -6.73 1.62
C GLY A 25 2.79 -5.67 2.48
N ILE A 26 3.64 -6.06 3.44
CA ILE A 26 4.50 -5.10 4.16
C ILE A 26 5.49 -4.40 3.22
N MET A 27 5.91 -5.05 2.13
CA MET A 27 6.78 -4.42 1.13
C MET A 27 6.04 -3.30 0.38
N ASP A 28 4.76 -3.49 0.01
CA ASP A 28 3.96 -2.43 -0.63
C ASP A 28 3.94 -1.17 0.25
N ALA A 29 3.70 -1.36 1.55
CA ALA A 29 3.66 -0.28 2.52
C ALA A 29 5.02 0.43 2.67
N ALA A 30 6.10 -0.33 2.72
CA ALA A 30 7.45 0.23 2.77
C ALA A 30 7.82 0.98 1.49
N MET A 31 7.42 0.49 0.33
CA MET A 31 7.62 1.19 -0.95
C MET A 31 6.85 2.52 -0.99
N ILE A 32 5.61 2.54 -0.49
CA ILE A 32 4.83 3.79 -0.34
C ILE A 32 5.56 4.77 0.58
N MET A 33 5.96 4.34 1.78
CA MET A 33 6.60 5.20 2.77
C MET A 33 7.95 5.74 2.30
N GLU A 34 8.75 4.91 1.63
CA GLU A 34 10.04 5.32 1.07
C GLU A 34 9.86 6.32 -0.08
N ALA A 35 8.87 6.09 -0.96
CA ALA A 35 8.53 7.04 -2.02
C ALA A 35 7.99 8.38 -1.50
N MET A 36 7.31 8.40 -0.36
CA MET A 36 6.90 9.62 0.34
C MET A 36 8.05 10.32 1.07
N GLY A 37 9.21 9.66 1.23
CA GLY A 37 10.34 10.16 2.00
C GLY A 37 10.19 10.02 3.52
N ASN A 38 9.24 9.22 4.00
CA ASN A 38 8.95 9.07 5.43
C ASN A 38 9.98 8.20 6.16
N VAL A 39 10.43 7.12 5.51
CA VAL A 39 11.41 6.17 6.03
C VAL A 39 12.32 5.74 4.90
N LYS A 40 13.61 5.60 5.19
CA LYS A 40 14.57 4.95 4.30
C LYS A 40 14.94 3.61 4.91
N TYR A 41 14.65 2.53 4.20
CA TYR A 41 14.92 1.19 4.69
C TYR A 41 16.33 0.77 4.28
N ALA A 42 17.07 0.15 5.19
CA ALA A 42 18.37 -0.43 4.84
C ALA A 42 18.20 -1.67 3.96
N ASP A 43 17.27 -2.55 4.35
CA ASP A 43 16.87 -3.74 3.61
C ASP A 43 15.36 -3.98 3.78
N LYS A 44 14.58 -3.77 2.71
CA LYS A 44 13.12 -3.99 2.73
C LYS A 44 12.73 -5.47 2.85
N GLY A 45 13.64 -6.39 2.54
CA GLY A 45 13.44 -7.82 2.76
C GLY A 45 13.77 -8.28 4.19
N ASN A 46 14.48 -7.45 4.96
CA ASN A 46 14.94 -7.75 6.31
C ASN A 46 14.84 -6.52 7.22
N MET A 47 13.62 -6.02 7.41
CA MET A 47 13.36 -4.83 8.22
C MET A 47 13.67 -5.08 9.70
N THR A 48 14.22 -4.06 10.35
CA THR A 48 14.30 -4.00 11.81
C THR A 48 12.91 -3.89 12.43
N LYS A 49 12.79 -4.25 13.70
CA LYS A 49 11.52 -4.11 14.43
C LYS A 49 10.99 -2.66 14.41
N GLU A 50 11.86 -1.67 14.54
CA GLU A 50 11.47 -0.26 14.52
C GLU A 50 10.93 0.17 13.14
N GLU A 51 11.55 -0.30 12.05
CA GLU A 51 11.05 -0.07 10.69
C GLU A 51 9.68 -0.73 10.48
N ILE A 52 9.49 -1.96 10.99
CA ILE A 52 8.19 -2.65 10.94
C ILE A 52 7.13 -1.86 11.71
N ASP A 53 7.40 -1.48 12.96
CA ASP A 53 6.45 -0.77 13.81
C ASP A 53 6.00 0.55 13.14
N LYS A 54 6.95 1.34 12.60
CA LYS A 54 6.63 2.56 11.84
C LYS A 54 5.77 2.29 10.60
N THR A 55 6.05 1.20 9.90
CA THR A 55 5.32 0.82 8.68
C THR A 55 3.88 0.44 8.97
N ILE A 56 3.68 -0.33 10.04
CA ILE A 56 2.35 -0.75 10.48
C ILE A 56 1.54 0.44 11.02
N ASP A 57 2.15 1.32 11.81
CA ASP A 57 1.47 2.53 12.31
C ASP A 57 1.01 3.44 11.17
N PHE A 58 1.85 3.60 10.14
CA PHE A 58 1.48 4.33 8.93
C PHE A 58 0.29 3.69 8.21
N LEU A 59 0.31 2.36 8.01
CA LEU A 59 -0.80 1.64 7.36
C LEU A 59 -2.10 1.76 8.16
N ILE A 60 -2.04 1.64 9.49
CA ILE A 60 -3.20 1.79 10.36
C ILE A 60 -3.80 3.18 10.20
N LYS A 61 -2.95 4.21 10.24
CA LYS A 61 -3.39 5.60 10.06
C LYS A 61 -4.01 5.83 8.69
N ALA A 62 -3.33 5.42 7.62
CA ALA A 62 -3.84 5.55 6.25
C ALA A 62 -5.19 4.84 6.06
N LYS A 63 -5.38 3.67 6.69
CA LYS A 63 -6.66 2.96 6.71
C LYS A 63 -7.74 3.73 7.47
N GLN A 64 -7.43 4.23 8.66
CA GLN A 64 -8.37 5.03 9.48
C GLN A 64 -8.77 6.34 8.78
N ASP A 65 -7.82 6.96 8.08
CA ASP A 65 -8.04 8.17 7.30
C ASP A 65 -8.87 7.91 6.03
N GLY A 66 -9.14 6.64 5.70
CA GLY A 66 -9.96 6.24 4.57
C GLY A 66 -9.22 6.26 3.23
N GLN A 67 -7.89 6.12 3.24
CA GLN A 67 -7.11 6.13 2.00
C GLN A 67 -7.45 4.93 1.12
N PHE A 68 -7.53 3.74 1.71
CA PHE A 68 -7.74 2.49 0.98
C PHE A 68 -9.22 2.16 0.83
N ARG A 69 -9.63 1.83 -0.39
CA ARG A 69 -10.94 1.27 -0.69
C ARG A 69 -11.07 -0.17 -0.19
N ALA A 70 -10.01 -0.95 -0.39
CA ALA A 70 -9.96 -2.38 -0.11
C ALA A 70 -8.51 -2.86 0.03
N PHE A 71 -8.36 -4.08 0.54
CA PHE A 71 -7.09 -4.81 0.53
C PHE A 71 -7.34 -6.20 -0.05
N TRP A 72 -6.70 -6.54 -1.17
CA TRP A 72 -6.98 -7.76 -1.93
C TRP A 72 -6.06 -8.91 -1.51
N LYS A 73 -6.51 -10.17 -1.68
CA LYS A 73 -5.73 -11.38 -1.34
C LYS A 73 -5.49 -12.30 -2.53
N SER A 74 -6.27 -12.15 -3.59
CA SER A 74 -6.14 -12.92 -4.82
C SER A 74 -6.01 -12.00 -6.03
N PHE A 75 -5.45 -12.53 -7.10
CA PHE A 75 -5.36 -11.83 -8.37
C PHE A 75 -6.76 -11.43 -8.88
N ASP A 76 -7.73 -12.34 -8.82
CA ASP A 76 -9.10 -12.08 -9.26
C ASP A 76 -9.79 -10.95 -8.48
N GLU A 77 -9.57 -10.86 -7.16
CA GLU A 77 -10.04 -9.73 -6.35
C GLU A 77 -9.43 -8.40 -6.83
N SER A 78 -8.12 -8.39 -7.10
CA SER A 78 -7.44 -7.19 -7.60
C SER A 78 -7.97 -6.76 -8.96
N VAL A 79 -8.26 -7.70 -9.88
CA VAL A 79 -8.83 -7.40 -11.19
C VAL A 79 -10.24 -6.85 -11.06
N ASN A 80 -11.07 -7.45 -10.20
CA ASN A 80 -12.44 -7.00 -9.99
C ASN A 80 -12.51 -5.57 -9.46
N LEU A 81 -11.65 -5.19 -8.52
CA LEU A 81 -11.59 -3.82 -7.98
C LEU A 81 -11.26 -2.76 -9.06
N MET A 82 -10.39 -3.10 -10.01
CA MET A 82 -10.05 -2.22 -11.12
C MET A 82 -11.15 -2.20 -12.19
N ALA A 83 -11.69 -3.37 -12.54
CA ALA A 83 -12.74 -3.50 -13.55
C ALA A 83 -14.05 -2.83 -13.13
N SER A 84 -14.38 -2.83 -11.83
CA SER A 84 -15.55 -2.11 -11.30
C SER A 84 -15.34 -0.60 -11.21
N GLY A 85 -14.10 -0.12 -11.34
CA GLY A 85 -13.74 1.29 -11.13
C GLY A 85 -13.76 1.74 -9.66
N GLU A 86 -13.91 0.80 -8.73
CA GLU A 86 -13.82 1.09 -7.28
C GLU A 86 -12.41 1.51 -6.87
N VAL A 87 -11.40 1.00 -7.57
CA VAL A 87 -10.00 1.32 -7.39
C VAL A 87 -9.44 1.87 -8.70
N VAL A 88 -8.68 2.96 -8.61
CA VAL A 88 -8.01 3.61 -9.74
C VAL A 88 -6.54 3.22 -9.78
N ILE A 89 -5.94 3.01 -8.61
CA ILE A 89 -4.53 2.65 -8.46
C ILE A 89 -4.37 1.59 -7.37
N GLN A 90 -3.56 0.57 -7.63
CA GLN A 90 -3.22 -0.44 -6.64
C GLN A 90 -1.88 -1.09 -6.92
N SER A 91 -1.31 -1.74 -5.91
CA SER A 91 -0.27 -2.74 -6.14
C SER A 91 -0.89 -3.98 -6.79
N MET A 92 -0.12 -4.64 -7.66
CA MET A 92 -0.49 -5.89 -8.31
C MET A 92 0.75 -6.75 -8.53
N TRP A 93 0.57 -8.06 -8.57
CA TRP A 93 1.58 -9.00 -9.04
C TRP A 93 1.57 -9.09 -10.57
N SER A 94 2.73 -9.37 -11.16
CA SER A 94 2.88 -9.72 -12.58
C SER A 94 3.17 -11.21 -12.76
#